data_AF-J1RXT0-F1
#
_entry.id   AF-J1RXT0-F1
#
_cell.length_a   1.000
_cell.length_b   1.000
_cell.length_c   1.000
_cell.angle_alpha   90.00
_cell.angle_beta   90.00
_cell.angle_gamma   90.00
#
_symmetry.space_group_name_H-M   'P 1'
#
loop_
_entity.id
_entity.type
_entity.pdbx_description
1 polymer ?
#
loop_
_entity_poly.entity_id
_entity_poly.type
_entity_poly.pdbx_seq_one_letter_code
_entity_poly.pdbx_strand_id
1 'polypeptide(L)'
;MRWTDAHGRQREYSTAEVAKAVTADPTHPATLSRSYLAMLRNGSHTNPTLSVLEGLAKFFDDHREAESRPITVQCLVAQEDPEDALLRERLAGHQVRKIAMRAGAMTPAMREQLLKMIETFDEDGTPGTGAGA
;
A
#
# COMPACT_ATOMS: atom_id res chain seq x y z
N MET A 1 2.53 -13.87 7.55
CA MET A 1 2.16 -14.97 6.63
C MET A 1 2.12 -16.27 7.40
N ARG A 2 1.00 -17.00 7.33
CA ARG A 2 0.91 -18.35 7.88
C ARG A 2 0.67 -19.34 6.75
N TRP A 3 1.26 -20.52 6.86
CA TRP A 3 1.01 -21.64 5.95
C TRP A 3 0.62 -22.87 6.76
N THR A 4 -0.10 -23.77 6.10
CA THR A 4 -0.53 -25.02 6.71
C THR A 4 0.53 -26.08 6.45
N ASP A 5 1.18 -26.57 7.51
CA ASP A 5 2.15 -27.66 7.39
C ASP A 5 1.46 -28.98 6.98
N ALA A 6 2.25 -30.00 6.62
CA ALA A 6 1.75 -31.32 6.26
C ALA A 6 0.91 -32.00 7.37
N HIS A 7 0.92 -31.46 8.59
CA HIS A 7 0.19 -31.95 9.75
C HIS A 7 -1.01 -31.03 10.11
N GLY A 8 -1.40 -30.12 9.20
CA GLY A 8 -2.56 -29.24 9.39
C GLY A 8 -2.34 -28.06 10.33
N ARG A 9 -1.11 -27.79 10.77
CA ARG A 9 -0.82 -26.71 11.72
C ARG A 9 -0.48 -25.43 10.98
N GLN A 10 -1.05 -24.32 11.45
CA GLN A 10 -0.68 -22.99 11.00
C GLN A 10 0.71 -22.63 11.55
N ARG A 11 1.66 -22.41 10.65
CA ARG A 11 3.03 -22.00 10.97
C ARG A 11 3.42 -20.74 10.23
N GLU A 12 4.27 -19.93 10.84
CA GLU A 12 4.91 -18.81 10.15
C GLU A 12 6.10 -19.30 9.34
N TYR A 13 6.36 -18.67 8.20
CA TYR A 13 7.56 -18.94 7.44
C TYR A 13 8.79 -18.45 8.21
N SER A 14 9.73 -19.35 8.43
CA SER A 14 11.06 -19.03 8.93
C SER A 14 11.90 -18.34 7.85
N THR A 15 12.92 -17.59 8.27
CA THR A 15 13.90 -16.97 7.35
C THR A 15 14.54 -18.00 6.41
N ALA A 16 14.74 -19.23 6.88
CA ALA A 16 15.31 -20.30 6.07
C ALA A 16 14.34 -20.76 4.97
N GLU A 17 13.06 -20.90 5.29
CA GLU A 17 12.03 -21.29 4.33
C GLU A 17 11.82 -20.21 3.27
N VAL A 18 11.78 -18.93 3.67
CA VAL A 18 11.67 -17.81 2.71
C VAL A 18 12.87 -17.78 1.77
N ALA A 19 14.09 -17.82 2.30
CA ALA A 19 15.31 -17.78 1.47
C ALA A 19 15.37 -18.95 0.47
N LYS A 20 14.96 -20.15 0.92
CA LYS A 20 14.88 -21.33 0.06
C LYS A 20 13.79 -21.19 -1.01
N ALA A 21 12.59 -20.74 -0.64
CA ALA A 21 11.46 -20.60 -1.54
C ALA A 21 11.75 -19.58 -2.65
N VAL A 22 12.29 -18.41 -2.29
CA VAL A 22 12.70 -17.39 -3.25
C VAL A 22 13.78 -17.96 -4.17
N THR A 23 14.85 -18.55 -3.64
CA THR A 23 15.93 -19.11 -4.48
C THR A 23 15.47 -20.23 -5.42
N ALA A 24 14.42 -20.97 -5.05
CA ALA A 24 13.88 -22.07 -5.85
C ALA A 24 12.90 -21.60 -6.94
N ASP A 25 12.46 -20.34 -6.91
CA ASP A 25 11.53 -19.78 -7.88
C ASP A 25 12.23 -19.48 -9.21
N PRO A 26 11.86 -20.15 -10.33
CA PRO A 26 12.50 -19.93 -11.62
C PRO A 26 12.06 -18.63 -12.31
N THR A 27 11.07 -17.92 -11.79
CA THR A 27 10.51 -16.71 -12.41
C THR A 27 11.38 -15.46 -12.21
N HIS A 28 12.38 -15.54 -11.33
CA HIS A 28 13.33 -14.45 -11.09
C HIS A 28 14.75 -14.98 -10.83
N PRO A 29 15.82 -14.18 -11.06
CA PRO A 29 17.20 -14.65 -10.89
C PRO A 29 17.73 -14.54 -9.45
N ALA A 30 16.92 -14.12 -8.48
CA ALA A 30 17.38 -13.86 -7.12
C ALA A 30 17.85 -15.12 -6.38
N THR A 31 19.04 -15.05 -5.79
CA THR A 31 19.58 -16.09 -4.90
C THR A 31 19.71 -15.51 -3.49
N LEU A 32 19.08 -16.16 -2.50
CA LEU A 32 19.05 -15.72 -1.12
C LEU A 32 19.56 -16.81 -0.18
N SER A 33 20.59 -16.48 0.61
CA SER A 33 20.97 -17.32 1.75
C SER A 33 20.17 -16.93 3.00
N ARG A 34 19.97 -17.90 3.90
CA ARG A 34 19.36 -17.65 5.21
C ARG A 34 20.09 -16.53 5.97
N SER A 35 21.42 -16.56 5.97
CA SER A 35 22.27 -15.59 6.67
C SER A 35 22.11 -14.20 6.11
N TYR A 36 22.10 -14.07 4.77
CA TYR A 36 21.91 -12.79 4.08
C TYR A 36 20.52 -12.20 4.38
N LEU A 37 19.46 -13.01 4.32
CA LEU A 37 18.11 -12.54 4.65
C LEU A 37 17.97 -12.14 6.13
N ALA A 38 18.66 -12.84 7.04
CA ALA A 38 18.71 -12.45 8.45
C ALA A 38 19.41 -11.10 8.66
N MET A 39 20.50 -10.83 7.92
CA MET A 39 21.21 -9.54 7.95
C MET A 39 20.38 -8.39 7.33
N LEU A 40 19.59 -8.67 6.29
CA LEU A 40 18.63 -7.70 5.77
C LEU A 40 17.56 -7.38 6.82
N ARG A 41 17.01 -8.40 7.47
CA ARG A 41 15.94 -8.25 8.48
C ARG A 41 16.38 -7.46 9.71
N ASN A 42 17.62 -7.62 10.16
CA ASN A 42 18.14 -6.91 11.32
C ASN A 42 18.83 -5.57 10.97
N GLY A 43 18.86 -5.19 9.68
CA GLY A 43 19.45 -3.95 9.20
C GLY A 43 20.97 -3.91 9.18
N SER A 44 21.67 -5.01 9.49
CA SER A 44 23.14 -5.09 9.42
C SER A 44 23.64 -5.07 7.97
N HIS A 45 22.81 -5.53 7.04
CA HIS A 45 23.03 -5.32 5.62
C HIS A 45 21.87 -4.50 5.07
N THR A 46 22.19 -3.43 4.38
CA THR A 46 21.24 -2.54 3.72
C THR A 46 21.56 -2.50 2.24
N ASN A 47 20.64 -2.01 1.40
CA ASN A 47 20.79 -1.98 -0.06
C ASN A 47 20.81 -3.36 -0.76
N PRO A 48 19.76 -4.19 -0.63
CA PRO A 48 19.60 -5.38 -1.47
C PRO A 48 19.48 -5.02 -2.96
N THR A 49 19.82 -5.95 -3.85
CA THR A 49 19.61 -5.77 -5.28
C THR A 49 18.12 -5.74 -5.62
N LEU A 50 17.77 -5.14 -6.76
CA LEU A 50 16.40 -5.14 -7.27
C LEU A 50 15.85 -6.58 -7.43
N SER A 51 16.66 -7.51 -7.92
CA SER A 51 16.25 -8.92 -8.05
C SER A 51 15.84 -9.54 -6.71
N VAL A 52 16.59 -9.26 -5.63
CA VAL A 52 16.23 -9.72 -4.28
C VAL A 52 14.90 -9.11 -3.82
N LEU A 53 14.69 -7.82 -4.09
CA LEU A 53 13.44 -7.15 -3.74
C LEU A 53 12.24 -7.71 -4.52
N GLU A 54 12.40 -7.96 -5.82
CA GLU A 54 11.38 -8.59 -6.66
C GLU A 54 11.02 -9.99 -6.17
N GLY A 55 12.01 -10.82 -5.87
CA GLY A 55 11.78 -12.17 -5.37
C GLY A 55 11.10 -12.20 -4.00
N LEU A 56 11.50 -11.29 -3.10
CA LEU A 56 10.82 -11.13 -1.81
C LEU A 56 9.39 -10.63 -1.96
N ALA A 57 9.16 -9.59 -2.77
CA ALA A 57 7.83 -9.05 -3.03
C ALA A 57 6.91 -10.12 -3.59
N LYS A 58 7.37 -10.87 -4.61
CA LYS A 58 6.64 -11.99 -5.20
C LYS A 58 6.32 -13.07 -4.18
N PHE A 59 7.29 -13.51 -3.38
CA PHE A 59 7.04 -14.54 -2.36
C PHE A 59 5.92 -14.14 -1.41
N PHE A 60 5.91 -12.90 -0.92
CA PHE A 60 4.84 -12.44 -0.03
C PHE A 60 3.52 -12.22 -0.78
N ASP A 61 3.57 -11.81 -2.05
CA ASP A 61 2.39 -11.67 -2.89
C ASP A 61 1.69 -13.02 -3.14
N ASP A 62 2.43 -14.08 -3.44
CA ASP A 62 1.89 -15.40 -3.75
C ASP A 62 1.23 -16.10 -2.55
N HIS A 63 1.61 -15.72 -1.33
CA HIS A 63 1.13 -16.35 -0.10
C HIS A 63 0.02 -15.55 0.60
N ARG A 64 -0.46 -14.46 -0.01
CA ARG A 64 -1.49 -13.58 0.56
C ARG A 64 -2.90 -14.08 0.30
N GLU A 65 -3.85 -13.54 1.04
CA GLU A 65 -5.26 -13.78 0.77
C GLU A 65 -5.67 -13.12 -0.55
N ALA A 66 -6.41 -13.82 -1.40
CA ALA A 66 -6.70 -13.40 -2.77
C ALA A 66 -7.34 -11.99 -2.89
N GLU A 67 -8.05 -11.52 -1.86
CA GLU A 67 -8.74 -10.22 -1.83
C GLU A 67 -7.84 -9.05 -1.37
N SER A 68 -6.61 -9.30 -0.94
CA SER A 68 -5.71 -8.26 -0.45
C SER A 68 -4.97 -7.55 -1.60
N ARG A 69 -4.57 -6.29 -1.39
CA ARG A 69 -3.81 -5.51 -2.39
C ARG A 69 -2.47 -6.20 -2.73
N PRO A 70 -2.02 -6.13 -3.99
CA PRO A 70 -0.76 -6.74 -4.38
C PRO A 70 0.44 -6.08 -3.68
N ILE A 71 1.41 -6.90 -3.27
CA ILE A 71 2.70 -6.47 -2.76
C ILE A 71 3.63 -6.33 -3.96
N THR A 72 3.96 -5.10 -4.31
CA THR A 72 4.90 -4.81 -5.40
C THR A 72 6.16 -4.15 -4.85
N VAL A 73 7.25 -4.16 -5.62
CA VAL A 73 8.47 -3.42 -5.25
C VAL A 73 8.17 -1.93 -5.10
N GLN A 74 7.26 -1.40 -5.92
CA GLN A 74 6.78 -0.02 -5.81
C GLN A 74 6.13 0.23 -4.44
N CYS A 75 5.34 -0.71 -3.90
CA CYS A 75 4.80 -0.57 -2.54
C CYS A 75 5.89 -0.57 -1.45
N LEU A 76 7.01 -1.25 -1.67
CA LEU A 76 8.12 -1.31 -0.71
C LEU A 76 8.98 -0.03 -0.71
N VAL A 77 9.06 0.65 -1.85
CA VAL A 77 9.87 1.86 -2.05
C VAL A 77 9.02 3.14 -1.93
N ALA A 78 7.71 3.02 -2.15
CA ALA A 78 6.76 4.08 -1.86
C ALA A 78 6.85 4.38 -0.36
N GLN A 79 7.46 5.52 -0.03
CA GLN A 79 7.18 6.16 1.25
C GLN A 79 5.66 6.36 1.30
N GLU A 80 5.03 6.17 2.46
CA GLU A 80 3.66 6.63 2.62
C GLU A 80 3.63 8.09 2.19
N ASP A 81 2.98 8.36 1.06
CA ASP A 81 2.86 9.71 0.58
C ASP A 81 2.09 10.47 1.67
N PRO A 82 2.61 11.57 2.23
CA PRO A 82 1.81 12.40 3.12
C PRO A 82 0.45 12.75 2.50
N GLU A 83 0.35 12.83 1.17
CA GLU A 83 -0.90 12.95 0.43
C GLU A 83 -1.82 11.73 0.59
N ASP A 84 -1.29 10.50 0.65
CA ASP A 84 -2.06 9.27 0.90
C ASP A 84 -2.59 9.22 2.34
N ALA A 85 -1.82 9.74 3.30
CA ALA A 85 -2.26 9.85 4.69
C ALA A 85 -3.38 10.89 4.84
N LEU A 86 -3.20 12.07 4.24
CA LEU A 86 -4.22 13.11 4.20
C LEU A 86 -5.48 12.62 3.46
N LEU A 87 -5.33 11.92 2.34
CA LEU A 87 -6.44 11.34 1.60
C LEU A 87 -7.22 10.33 2.45
N ARG A 88 -6.52 9.44 3.17
CA ARG A 88 -7.15 8.50 4.12
C ARG A 88 -7.94 9.23 5.20
N GLU A 89 -7.37 10.27 5.79
CA GLU A 89 -8.03 11.11 6.79
C GLU A 89 -9.31 11.74 6.22
N ARG A 90 -9.22 12.37 5.04
CA ARG A 90 -10.37 13.02 4.38
C ARG A 90 -11.46 12.01 4.01
N LEU A 91 -11.10 10.82 3.53
CA LEU A 91 -12.03 9.75 3.19
C LEU A 91 -12.60 9.00 4.41
N ALA A 92 -12.10 9.24 5.64
CA ALA A 92 -12.73 8.69 6.84
C ALA A 92 -14.14 9.27 7.07
N GLY A 93 -14.39 10.49 6.58
CA GLY A 93 -15.68 11.17 6.68
C GLY A 93 -16.79 10.48 5.89
N HIS A 94 -17.89 10.10 6.56
CA HIS A 94 -19.04 9.47 5.90
C HIS A 94 -19.66 10.36 4.80
N GLN A 95 -19.73 11.67 5.02
CA GLN A 95 -20.26 12.60 4.01
C GLN A 95 -19.33 12.70 2.80
N VAL A 96 -18.02 12.79 3.02
CA VAL A 96 -17.00 12.81 1.95
C VAL A 96 -17.09 11.56 1.09
N ARG A 97 -17.19 10.37 1.71
CA ARG A 97 -17.39 9.11 0.98
C ARG A 97 -18.68 9.11 0.14
N LYS A 98 -19.79 9.61 0.67
CA LYS A 98 -21.05 9.70 -0.10
C LYS A 98 -20.92 10.60 -1.33
N ILE A 99 -20.23 11.74 -1.20
CA ILE A 99 -19.98 12.65 -2.32
C ILE A 99 -19.08 11.97 -3.35
N ALA A 100 -17.97 11.37 -2.92
CA ALA A 100 -17.04 10.66 -3.79
C ALA A 100 -17.73 9.54 -4.59
N MET A 101 -18.56 8.71 -3.93
CA MET A 101 -19.30 7.64 -4.60
C MET A 101 -20.29 8.17 -5.63
N ARG A 102 -20.96 9.30 -5.36
CA ARG A 102 -21.86 9.94 -6.34
C ARG A 102 -21.09 10.57 -7.50
N ALA A 103 -20.01 11.30 -7.23
CA ALA A 103 -19.16 11.93 -8.24
C ALA A 103 -18.46 10.90 -9.15
N GLY A 104 -18.19 9.70 -8.62
CA GLY A 104 -17.66 8.57 -9.39
C GLY A 104 -18.62 8.09 -10.48
N ALA A 105 -19.94 8.13 -10.24
CA ALA A 105 -20.97 7.72 -11.19
C ALA A 105 -21.38 8.83 -12.19
N MET A 106 -20.89 10.06 -12.01
CA MET A 106 -21.19 11.20 -12.89
C MET A 106 -20.38 11.16 -14.18
N THR A 107 -20.89 11.80 -15.23
CA THR A 107 -20.13 12.08 -16.45
C THR A 107 -18.96 13.04 -16.16
N PRO A 108 -17.88 13.03 -16.95
CA PRO A 108 -16.74 13.93 -16.76
C PRO A 108 -17.14 15.41 -16.70
N ALA A 109 -18.02 15.86 -17.61
CA ALA A 109 -18.51 17.25 -17.64
C ALA A 109 -19.25 17.66 -16.36
N MET A 110 -20.06 16.75 -15.80
CA MET A 110 -20.79 17.01 -14.56
C MET A 110 -19.87 17.02 -13.33
N ARG A 111 -18.80 16.20 -13.35
CA ARG A 111 -17.76 16.22 -12.32
C ARG A 111 -16.99 17.55 -12.32
N GLU A 112 -16.69 18.09 -13.50
CA GLU A 112 -16.06 19.40 -13.62
C GLU A 112 -16.97 20.53 -13.09
N GLN A 113 -18.27 20.46 -13.39
CA GLN A 113 -19.23 21.42 -12.84
C GLN A 113 -19.35 21.32 -11.31
N LEU A 114 -19.32 20.12 -10.74
CA LEU A 114 -19.30 19.92 -9.29
C LEU A 114 -18.05 20.52 -8.64
N LEU A 115 -16.88 20.35 -9.26
CA LEU A 115 -15.63 20.95 -8.78
C LEU A 115 -15.72 22.49 -8.73
N LYS A 116 -16.23 23.12 -9.80
CA LYS A 116 -16.45 24.58 -9.84
C LYS A 116 -17.39 25.08 -8.74
N MET A 117 -18.44 24.31 -8.43
CA MET A 117 -19.34 24.64 -7.33
C MET A 117 -18.63 24.58 -5.97
N ILE A 118 -17.81 23.54 -5.73
CA ILE A 118 -17.04 23.41 -4.48
C ILE A 118 -16.07 24.59 -4.34
N GLU A 119 -15.34 24.94 -5.42
CA GLU A 119 -14.42 26.09 -5.43
C GLU A 119 -15.13 27.39 -5.06
N THR A 120 -16.33 27.63 -5.60
CA THR A 120 -17.13 28.83 -5.25
C THR A 120 -17.49 28.86 -3.76
N PHE A 121 -17.91 27.73 -3.20
CA PHE A 121 -18.26 27.67 -1.77
C PHE A 121 -17.06 27.77 -0.83
N ASP A 122 -15.88 27.33 -1.27
CA ASP A 122 -14.64 27.47 -0.50
C ASP A 122 -14.17 28.94 -0.47
N GLU A 123 -14.39 29.71 -1.53
CA GLU A 123 -14.10 31.16 -1.58
C GLU A 123 -15.02 31.99 -0.65
N ASP A 124 -16.29 31.63 -0.57
CA ASP A 124 -17.29 32.28 0.32
C ASP A 124 -17.09 31.95 1.82
N GLY A 125 -16.24 30.96 2.13
CA GLY A 125 -16.06 30.40 3.47
C GLY A 125 -15.05 31.11 4.38
N THR A 126 -14.48 32.25 3.99
CA THR A 126 -13.63 33.04 4.92
C THR A 126 -14.51 33.59 6.06
N PRO A 127 -14.28 33.22 7.34
CA PRO A 127 -15.04 33.79 8.43
C PRO A 127 -14.65 35.26 8.56
N GLY A 128 -15.50 36.14 8.04
CA GLY A 128 -15.47 37.55 8.33
C GLY A 128 -15.44 37.73 9.84
N THR A 129 -14.29 38.19 10.35
CA THR A 129 -14.17 38.70 11.71
C THR A 129 -15.04 39.94 11.81
N GLY A 130 -16.31 39.74 12.12
CA GLY A 130 -17.26 40.79 12.46
C GLY A 130 -16.96 41.32 13.85
N ALA A 131 -16.02 42.25 13.95
CA ALA A 131 -15.93 43.17 15.07
C ALA A 131 -16.95 44.30 14.82
N GLY A 132 -17.97 44.40 15.68
CA GLY A 132 -18.93 45.50 15.62
C GLY A 132 -20.09 45.36 16.59
N ALA A 133 -19.90 45.86 17.81
CA ALA A 133 -20.80 46.71 18.63
C ALA A 133 -20.53 46.51 20.12
#